data_AF-A0A7W0K8D4-F1
#
_entry.id   AF-A0A7W0K8D4-F1
#
_cell.length_a   1.000
_cell.length_b   1.000
_cell.length_c   1.000
_cell.angle_alpha   90.00
_cell.angle_beta   90.00
_cell.angle_gamma   90.00
#
_symmetry.space_group_name_H-M   'P 1'
#
loop_
_entity.id
_entity.type
_entity.pdbx_description
1 polymer ?
#
loop_
_entity_poly.entity_id
_entity_poly.type
_entity_poly.pdbx_seq_one_letter_code
_entity_poly.pdbx_strand_id
1 'polypeptide(L)'
;MKTAPQASADYGTSFPNSRKVYEERIVGATHGEVSIRVPAREVSLSGGETPVRLYDTSGPQGHDVRGGLPKLRQTWVEPRRDSKCVTQLHFARRGEITPEMAFVAVREGLPADFVRDEVARGRAII
;
A
#
# COMPACT_ATOMS: atom_id res chain seq x y z
N MET A 1 10.51 4.45 35.98
CA MET A 1 10.20 4.47 34.54
C MET A 1 9.95 3.02 34.11
N LYS A 2 8.70 2.59 33.93
CA LYS A 2 8.37 1.20 33.57
C LYS A 2 8.34 1.08 32.03
N THR A 3 9.31 0.38 31.47
CA THR A 3 9.34 -0.02 30.06
C THR A 3 8.24 -1.06 29.85
N ALA A 4 7.25 -0.76 29.00
CA ALA A 4 6.26 -1.76 28.60
C ALA A 4 6.97 -2.80 27.71
N PRO A 5 6.68 -4.10 27.86
CA PRO A 5 7.25 -5.12 26.99
C PRO A 5 6.73 -4.92 25.57
N GLN A 6 7.62 -4.63 24.62
CA GLN A 6 7.34 -4.75 23.19
C GLN A 6 7.20 -6.26 22.89
N ALA A 7 5.97 -6.75 22.81
CA ALA A 7 5.73 -8.00 22.11
C ALA A 7 5.85 -7.73 20.61
N SER A 8 7.08 -7.66 20.09
CA SER A 8 7.28 -7.82 18.64
C SER A 8 7.04 -9.30 18.35
N ALA A 9 5.81 -9.67 18.01
CA ALA A 9 5.59 -10.94 17.35
C ALA A 9 6.45 -10.92 16.08
N ASP A 10 7.52 -11.72 16.06
CA ASP A 10 8.36 -11.86 14.88
C ASP A 10 7.47 -12.38 13.74
N TYR A 11 7.54 -11.73 12.58
CA TYR A 11 6.70 -12.05 11.42
C TYR A 11 6.76 -13.54 11.08
N GLY A 12 7.95 -14.15 11.21
CA GLY A 12 8.17 -15.57 10.95
C GLY A 12 7.49 -16.50 11.97
N THR A 13 7.24 -16.05 13.20
CA THR A 13 6.48 -16.84 14.19
C THR A 13 5.00 -16.91 13.86
N SER A 14 4.44 -15.81 13.36
CA SER A 14 3.04 -15.75 12.94
C SER A 14 2.84 -16.40 11.56
N PHE A 15 3.85 -16.31 10.70
CA PHE A 15 3.84 -16.83 9.34
C PHE A 15 5.12 -17.62 9.04
N PRO A 16 5.20 -18.90 9.47
CA PRO A 16 6.33 -19.75 9.16
C PRO A 16 6.59 -19.84 7.64
N ASN A 17 7.86 -19.97 7.26
CA ASN A 17 8.32 -20.02 5.86
C ASN A 17 7.89 -18.82 5.00
N SER A 18 7.47 -17.73 5.63
CA SER A 18 7.01 -16.53 4.93
C SER A 18 7.90 -15.35 5.23
N ARG A 19 8.06 -14.46 4.25
CA ARG A 19 8.69 -13.16 4.44
C ARG A 19 7.84 -12.06 3.82
N LYS A 20 7.95 -10.86 4.40
CA LYS A 20 7.38 -9.66 3.81
C LYS A 20 8.27 -9.20 2.67
N VAL A 21 7.69 -9.06 1.49
CA VAL A 21 8.35 -8.54 0.29
C VAL A 21 7.65 -7.27 -0.16
N TYR A 22 8.32 -6.49 -0.99
CA TYR A 22 7.77 -5.26 -1.53
C TYR A 22 8.03 -5.17 -3.02
N GLU A 23 7.04 -4.69 -3.73
CA GLU A 23 7.17 -4.32 -5.13
C GLU A 23 7.34 -2.80 -5.21
N GLU A 24 8.53 -2.38 -5.64
CA GLU A 24 8.88 -0.97 -5.79
C GLU A 24 8.70 -0.55 -7.25
N ARG A 25 7.95 0.52 -7.47
CA ARG A 25 7.71 1.09 -8.80
C ARG A 25 7.70 2.61 -8.75
N ILE A 26 8.15 3.23 -9.84
CA ILE A 26 7.83 4.62 -10.13
C ILE A 26 6.58 4.62 -11.01
N VAL A 27 5.54 5.35 -10.61
CA VAL A 27 4.27 5.43 -11.34
C VAL A 27 3.90 6.88 -11.61
N GLY A 28 3.33 7.14 -12.78
CA GLY A 28 2.72 8.44 -13.09
C GLY A 28 1.42 8.63 -12.32
N ALA A 29 1.26 9.78 -11.68
CA ALA A 29 0.05 10.16 -10.95
C ALA A 29 -0.29 11.64 -11.20
N THR A 30 -1.44 12.09 -10.70
CA THR A 30 -2.00 13.45 -10.86
C THR A 30 -0.99 14.59 -10.66
N HIS A 31 0.01 14.42 -9.79
CA HIS A 31 0.99 15.45 -9.44
C HIS A 31 2.44 15.05 -9.78
N GLY A 32 2.61 14.26 -10.84
CA GLY A 32 3.91 13.78 -11.30
C GLY A 32 4.18 12.33 -10.93
N GLU A 33 5.43 11.92 -11.11
CA GLU A 33 5.87 10.57 -10.79
C GLU A 33 6.03 10.38 -9.28
N VAL A 34 5.64 9.21 -8.79
CA VAL A 34 5.75 8.85 -7.38
C VAL A 34 6.32 7.44 -7.24
N SER A 35 7.27 7.29 -6.30
CA SER A 35 7.74 5.97 -5.88
C SER A 35 6.72 5.34 -4.93
N ILE A 36 6.21 4.17 -5.30
CA ILE A 36 5.32 3.35 -4.49
C ILE A 36 6.03 2.05 -4.09
N ARG A 37 5.70 1.57 -2.90
CA ARG A 37 6.25 0.33 -2.33
C ARG A 37 5.10 -0.54 -1.82
N VAL A 38 4.66 -1.48 -2.65
CA VAL A 38 3.46 -2.29 -2.42
C VAL A 38 3.81 -3.57 -1.66
N PRO A 39 3.25 -3.81 -0.47
CA PRO A 39 3.59 -4.98 0.34
C PRO A 39 2.88 -6.24 -0.16
N ALA A 40 3.63 -7.36 -0.16
CA ALA A 40 3.10 -8.71 -0.30
C ALA A 40 3.81 -9.65 0.68
N ARG A 41 3.22 -10.83 0.89
CA ARG A 41 3.85 -11.93 1.62
C ARG A 41 4.30 -12.97 0.63
N GLU A 42 5.56 -13.33 0.67
CA GLU A 42 6.10 -14.42 -0.14
C GLU A 42 6.29 -15.65 0.74
N VAL A 43 5.72 -16.77 0.31
CA VAL A 43 5.80 -18.06 1.00
C VAL A 43 6.74 -18.97 0.24
N SER A 44 7.82 -19.39 0.90
CA SER A 44 8.74 -20.38 0.35
C SER A 44 8.11 -21.76 0.38
N LEU A 45 8.22 -22.49 -0.73
CA LEU A 45 7.75 -23.85 -0.87
C LEU A 45 8.92 -24.84 -0.84
N SER A 46 8.65 -26.09 -0.46
CA SER A 46 9.63 -27.17 -0.55
C SER A 46 9.82 -27.62 -2.01
N GLY A 47 10.84 -28.45 -2.27
CA GLY A 47 11.03 -29.07 -3.59
C GLY A 47 11.60 -28.15 -4.68
N GLY A 48 12.01 -26.92 -4.33
CA GLY A 48 12.55 -25.96 -5.31
C GLY A 48 11.48 -25.23 -6.13
N GLU A 49 10.21 -25.36 -5.75
CA GLU A 49 9.08 -24.69 -6.39
C GLU A 49 9.18 -23.16 -6.27
N THR A 50 8.58 -22.46 -7.24
CA THR A 50 8.56 -21.00 -7.23
C THR A 50 7.77 -20.50 -6.01
N PRO A 51 8.31 -19.55 -5.21
CA PRO A 51 7.59 -19.00 -4.08
C PRO A 51 6.26 -18.36 -4.47
N VAL A 52 5.24 -18.53 -3.63
CA VAL A 52 3.91 -17.97 -3.88
C VAL A 52 3.79 -16.61 -3.21
N ARG A 53 3.32 -15.61 -3.96
CA ARG A 53 3.01 -14.28 -3.45
C ARG A 53 1.54 -14.18 -3.06
N LEU A 54 1.31 -13.73 -1.83
CA LEU A 54 0.01 -13.53 -1.23
C LEU A 54 -0.18 -12.07 -0.82
N TYR A 55 -1.44 -11.67 -0.69
CA TYR A 55 -1.81 -10.39 -0.10
C TYR A 55 -1.29 -10.30 1.35
N ASP A 56 -0.75 -9.15 1.73
CA ASP A 56 -0.29 -8.90 3.10
C ASP A 56 -0.86 -7.60 3.66
N THR A 57 -1.71 -7.70 4.68
CA THR A 57 -2.32 -6.59 5.42
C THR A 57 -1.67 -6.32 6.78
N SER A 58 -0.62 -7.06 7.17
CA SER A 58 0.02 -6.93 8.49
C SER A 58 0.71 -5.58 8.75
N GLY A 59 0.94 -4.78 7.72
CA GLY A 59 1.61 -3.48 7.83
C GLY A 59 3.10 -3.57 8.27
N PRO A 60 3.74 -2.43 8.52
CA PRO A 60 5.11 -2.35 9.02
C PRO A 60 5.26 -2.98 10.41
N GLN A 61 6.34 -3.72 10.63
CA GLN A 61 6.64 -4.42 11.90
C GLN A 61 7.74 -3.68 12.67
N GLY A 62 7.82 -3.90 13.99
CA GLY A 62 8.93 -3.40 14.80
C GLY A 62 8.93 -1.89 15.11
N HIS A 63 7.78 -1.21 15.00
CA HIS A 63 7.66 0.21 15.32
C HIS A 63 7.15 0.44 16.75
N ASP A 64 7.66 1.47 17.43
CA ASP A 64 7.13 1.91 18.72
C ASP A 64 5.75 2.54 18.55
N VAL A 65 4.77 2.00 19.28
CA VAL A 65 3.38 2.47 19.28
C VAL A 65 3.25 3.93 19.72
N ARG A 66 4.16 4.44 20.56
CA ARG A 66 4.15 5.84 21.00
C ARG A 66 4.66 6.80 19.92
N GLY A 67 5.60 6.35 19.09
CA GLY A 67 6.10 7.09 17.93
C GLY A 67 5.20 6.98 16.70
N GLY A 68 4.41 5.90 16.62
CA GLY A 68 3.52 5.62 15.49
C GLY A 68 4.25 5.06 14.27
N LEU A 69 3.48 4.82 13.20
CA LEU A 69 4.01 4.32 11.94
C LEU A 69 4.54 5.45 11.05
N PRO A 70 5.50 5.16 10.16
CA PRO A 70 5.94 6.11 9.14
C PRO A 70 4.76 6.61 8.29
N LYS A 71 4.72 7.93 8.04
CA LYS A 71 3.67 8.57 7.22
C LYS A 71 3.96 8.40 5.72
N LEU A 72 3.93 7.17 5.22
CA LEU A 72 4.32 6.83 3.84
C LEU A 72 3.57 7.62 2.75
N ARG A 73 2.32 8.02 3.04
CA ARG A 73 1.46 8.76 2.11
C ARG A 73 1.55 10.28 2.24
N GLN A 74 2.42 10.80 3.11
CA GLN A 74 2.48 12.23 3.40
C GLN A 74 2.75 13.05 2.13
N THR A 75 3.77 12.67 1.38
CA THR A 75 4.16 13.33 0.13
C THR A 75 3.11 13.21 -0.98
N TRP A 76 2.22 12.20 -0.91
CA TRP A 76 1.14 12.01 -1.88
C TRP A 76 -0.04 12.95 -1.60
N VAL A 77 -0.27 13.24 -0.32
CA VAL A 77 -1.45 13.98 0.15
C VAL A 77 -1.17 15.48 0.25
N GLU A 78 0.04 15.88 0.63
CA GLU A 78 0.42 17.28 0.80
C GLU A 78 0.07 18.17 -0.42
N PRO A 79 0.37 17.78 -1.67
CA PRO A 79 0.11 18.63 -2.84
C PRO A 79 -1.37 18.97 -3.08
N ARG A 80 -2.29 18.17 -2.53
CA ARG A 80 -3.74 18.32 -2.75
C ARG A 80 -4.51 18.77 -1.51
N ARG A 81 -3.82 19.06 -0.40
CA ARG A 81 -4.45 19.39 0.89
C ARG A 81 -5.33 20.64 0.81
N ASP A 82 -4.98 21.60 -0.04
CA ASP A 82 -5.69 22.88 -0.17
C ASP A 82 -6.83 22.84 -1.22
N SER A 83 -7.10 21.68 -1.82
CA SER A 83 -8.18 21.54 -2.79
C SER A 83 -9.55 21.59 -2.13
N LYS A 84 -10.54 22.21 -2.80
CA LYS A 84 -11.94 22.30 -2.32
C LYS A 84 -12.59 20.93 -2.10
N CYS A 85 -12.18 19.91 -2.85
CA CYS A 85 -12.63 18.53 -2.68
C CYS A 85 -11.43 17.59 -2.87
N VAL A 86 -11.23 16.69 -1.90
CA VAL A 86 -10.02 15.84 -1.79
C VAL A 86 -10.31 14.35 -1.85
N THR A 87 -11.53 13.97 -2.26
CA THR A 87 -11.94 12.56 -2.30
C THR A 87 -11.41 11.84 -3.54
N GLN A 88 -11.19 10.54 -3.43
CA GLN A 88 -10.80 9.71 -4.57
C GLN A 88 -11.88 9.72 -5.67
N LEU A 89 -13.16 9.75 -5.30
CA LEU A 89 -14.28 9.90 -6.23
C LEU A 89 -14.20 11.20 -7.04
N HIS A 90 -13.82 12.31 -6.41
CA HIS A 90 -13.66 13.60 -7.08
C HIS A 90 -12.56 13.56 -8.14
N PHE A 91 -11.39 13.02 -7.79
CA PHE A 91 -10.26 12.89 -8.72
C PHE A 91 -10.59 11.89 -9.85
N ALA A 92 -11.20 10.75 -9.51
CA ALA A 92 -11.59 9.74 -10.48
C ALA A 92 -12.53 10.30 -11.56
N ARG A 93 -13.55 11.06 -11.16
CA ARG A 93 -14.51 11.70 -12.09
C ARG A 93 -13.89 12.80 -12.95
N ARG A 94 -12.73 13.33 -12.57
CA ARG A 94 -11.92 14.26 -13.38
C ARG A 94 -10.99 13.54 -14.36
N GLY A 95 -10.98 12.20 -14.37
CA GLY A 95 -10.08 11.40 -15.19
C GLY A 95 -8.68 11.21 -14.58
N GLU A 96 -8.47 11.64 -13.34
CA GLU A 96 -7.14 11.67 -12.72
C GLU A 96 -6.84 10.38 -11.96
N ILE A 97 -5.60 9.88 -12.10
CA ILE A 97 -5.09 8.73 -11.36
C ILE A 97 -4.26 9.23 -10.18
N THR A 98 -4.75 8.98 -8.97
CA THR A 98 -4.03 9.34 -7.75
C THR A 98 -2.95 8.30 -7.41
N PRO A 99 -1.95 8.65 -6.58
CA PRO A 99 -1.00 7.66 -6.05
C PRO A 99 -1.67 6.48 -5.35
N GLU A 100 -2.83 6.69 -4.71
CA GLU A 100 -3.60 5.60 -4.12
C GLU A 100 -4.19 4.64 -5.15
N MET A 101 -4.76 5.15 -6.24
CA MET A 101 -5.28 4.31 -7.32
C MET A 101 -4.16 3.50 -7.97
N ALA A 102 -2.99 4.11 -8.21
CA ALA A 102 -1.83 3.41 -8.75
C ALA A 102 -1.28 2.36 -7.78
N PHE A 103 -1.25 2.65 -6.47
CA PHE A 103 -0.85 1.69 -5.44
C PHE A 103 -1.79 0.47 -5.42
N VAL A 104 -3.12 0.70 -5.43
CA VAL A 104 -4.12 -0.36 -5.48
C VAL A 104 -3.99 -1.16 -6.77
N ALA A 105 -3.82 -0.50 -7.92
CA ALA A 105 -3.64 -1.14 -9.21
C ALA A 105 -2.48 -2.15 -9.21
N VAL A 106 -1.31 -1.75 -8.69
CA VAL A 106 -0.16 -2.65 -8.55
C VAL A 106 -0.45 -3.78 -7.56
N ARG A 107 -1.13 -3.49 -6.45
CA ARG A 107 -1.46 -4.49 -5.43
C ARG A 107 -2.44 -5.55 -5.90
N GLU A 108 -3.38 -5.17 -6.77
CA GLU A 108 -4.40 -6.07 -7.34
C GLU A 108 -3.97 -6.68 -8.68
N GLY A 109 -2.82 -6.28 -9.24
CA GLY A 109 -2.40 -6.71 -10.58
C GLY A 109 -3.32 -6.20 -11.70
N LEU A 110 -3.93 -5.02 -11.51
CA LEU A 110 -4.89 -4.42 -12.43
C LEU A 110 -4.35 -3.12 -13.06
N PRO A 111 -4.89 -2.67 -14.20
CA PRO A 111 -4.58 -1.35 -14.75
C PRO A 111 -5.06 -0.21 -13.84
N ALA A 112 -4.30 0.88 -13.76
CA ALA A 112 -4.68 2.04 -12.94
C ALA A 112 -5.94 2.75 -13.45
N ASP A 113 -6.14 2.81 -14.78
CA ASP A 113 -7.38 3.33 -15.38
C ASP A 113 -8.60 2.51 -14.98
N PHE A 114 -8.47 1.19 -14.85
CA PHE A 114 -9.55 0.33 -14.39
C PHE A 114 -9.96 0.69 -12.95
N VAL A 115 -8.99 0.85 -12.05
CA VAL A 115 -9.25 1.26 -10.66
C VAL A 115 -9.92 2.64 -10.62
N ARG A 116 -9.42 3.61 -11.38
CA ARG A 116 -10.02 4.94 -11.51
C ARG A 116 -11.47 4.83 -11.99
N ASP A 117 -11.74 4.05 -13.03
CA ASP A 117 -13.08 3.93 -13.61
C ASP A 117 -14.08 3.32 -12.62
N GLU A 118 -13.69 2.27 -11.88
CA GLU A 118 -14.51 1.69 -10.82
C GLU A 118 -14.85 2.71 -9.72
N VAL A 119 -13.87 3.53 -9.33
CA VAL A 119 -14.08 4.60 -8.35
C VAL A 119 -14.99 5.69 -8.93
N ALA A 120 -14.77 6.13 -10.18
CA ALA A 120 -15.55 7.20 -10.82
C ALA A 120 -17.05 6.86 -10.92
N ARG A 121 -17.36 5.60 -11.23
CA ARG A 121 -18.75 5.08 -11.29
C ARG A 121 -19.31 4.62 -9.95
N GLY A 122 -18.55 4.75 -8.86
CA GLY A 122 -19.01 4.44 -7.51
C GLY A 122 -19.19 2.95 -7.22
N ARG A 123 -18.54 2.06 -7.97
CA ARG A 123 -18.53 0.60 -7.70
C ARG A 123 -17.37 0.15 -6.83
N ALA A 124 -16.36 1.00 -6.66
CA ALA A 124 -15.26 0.82 -5.72
C ALA A 124 -15.01 2.10 -4.91
N ILE A 125 -14.41 1.94 -3.73
CA ILE A 125 -13.94 3.05 -2.87
C ILE A 125 -12.50 2.78 -2.43
N ILE A 126 -11.77 3.86 -2.16
CA ILE A 126 -10.39 3.85 -1.64
C ILE A 126 -10.27 4.90 -0.54
#